data_AF-A0A151J2M7-F1
#
_entry.id   AF-A0A151J2M7-F1
#
_cell.length_a   1.000
_cell.length_b   1.000
_cell.length_c   1.000
_cell.angle_alpha   90.00
_cell.angle_beta   90.00
_cell.angle_gamma   90.00
#
_symmetry.space_group_name_H-M   'P 1'
#
loop_
_entity.id
_entity.type
_entity.pdbx_description
1 polymer ?
#
loop_
_entity_poly.entity_id
_entity_poly.type
_entity_poly.pdbx_seq_one_letter_code
_entity_poly.pdbx_strand_id
1 'polypeptide(L)'
;MWCLIRILPLLIRDKIPIDNIYWQLYLLILHILDIVMAPRISISETILLQEMIHEHHKLFLFLFPERHLTPKQHFLVHYPRVIIELGIFVWYYAVYMQYISVIPIYIFVQRQF
;
A
#
# COMPACT_ATOMS: atom_id res chain seq x y z
N MET A 1 11.61 1.83 -9.35
CA MET A 1 10.19 2.24 -9.23
C MET A 1 9.75 2.66 -7.81
N TRP A 2 10.45 2.27 -6.73
CA TRP A 2 10.17 2.73 -5.35
C TRP A 2 10.36 4.25 -5.15
N CYS A 3 11.45 4.82 -5.69
CA CYS A 3 11.74 6.25 -5.57
C CYS A 3 10.62 7.12 -6.13
N LEU A 4 10.07 6.76 -7.28
CA LEU A 4 8.97 7.50 -7.92
C LEU A 4 7.73 7.51 -7.03
N ILE A 5 7.36 6.36 -6.47
CA ILE A 5 6.21 6.23 -5.57
C ILE A 5 6.38 7.10 -4.32
N ARG A 6 7.57 7.21 -3.74
CA ARG A 6 7.79 8.07 -2.57
C ARG A 6 7.84 9.56 -2.89
N ILE A 7 8.35 9.91 -4.07
CA ILE A 7 8.49 11.30 -4.51
C ILE A 7 7.16 11.86 -5.02
N LEU A 8 6.27 11.02 -5.56
CA LEU A 8 5.01 11.45 -6.14
C LEU A 8 4.14 12.30 -5.18
N PRO A 9 3.92 11.92 -3.90
CA PRO A 9 3.27 12.80 -2.93
C PRO A 9 3.88 14.20 -2.86
N LEU A 10 5.21 14.32 -2.88
CA LEU A 10 5.87 15.61 -2.80
C LEU A 10 5.66 16.47 -4.06
N LEU A 11 5.46 15.84 -5.22
CA LEU A 11 5.31 16.53 -6.50
C LEU A 11 3.89 17.00 -6.80
N ILE A 12 2.87 16.23 -6.38
CA ILE A 12 1.48 16.47 -6.80
C ILE A 12 0.50 16.72 -5.66
N ARG A 13 0.94 16.64 -4.39
CA ARG A 13 0.03 16.81 -3.23
C ARG A 13 -0.69 18.15 -3.23
N ASP A 14 -0.03 19.23 -3.66
CA ASP A 14 -0.61 20.58 -3.74
C ASP A 14 -1.76 20.68 -4.76
N LYS A 15 -1.82 19.76 -5.73
CA LYS A 15 -2.86 19.71 -6.77
C LYS A 15 -4.05 18.83 -6.39
N ILE A 16 -3.97 18.12 -5.27
CA ILE A 16 -4.97 17.12 -4.87
C ILE A 16 -5.85 17.67 -3.76
N PRO A 17 -7.19 17.63 -3.90
CA PRO A 17 -8.12 18.02 -2.84
C PRO A 17 -7.87 17.23 -1.55
N ILE A 18 -8.02 17.89 -0.41
CA ILE A 18 -7.74 17.31 0.93
C ILE A 18 -8.56 16.03 1.17
N ASP A 19 -9.83 16.02 0.73
CA ASP A 19 -10.77 14.92 0.96
C ASP A 19 -10.81 13.89 -0.20
N ASN A 20 -9.76 13.82 -1.01
CA ASN A 20 -9.72 12.88 -2.12
C ASN A 20 -9.50 11.43 -1.62
N ILE A 21 -10.55 10.62 -1.70
CA ILE A 21 -10.56 9.22 -1.25
C ILE A 21 -9.62 8.30 -2.03
N TYR A 22 -9.38 8.57 -3.32
CA TYR A 22 -8.39 7.82 -4.13
C TYR A 22 -6.96 8.15 -3.68
N TRP A 23 -6.74 9.39 -3.28
CA TRP A 23 -5.48 9.81 -2.69
C TRP A 23 -5.26 9.19 -1.32
N GLN A 24 -6.30 9.09 -0.50
CA GLN A 24 -6.25 8.36 0.77
C GLN A 24 -5.87 6.89 0.56
N LEU A 25 -6.47 6.22 -0.42
CA LEU A 25 -6.10 4.84 -0.79
C LEU A 25 -4.60 4.74 -1.15
N TYR A 26 -4.10 5.70 -1.92
CA TYR A 26 -2.69 5.79 -2.29
C TYR A 26 -1.75 6.02 -1.08
N LEU A 27 -2.13 6.89 -0.15
CA LEU A 27 -1.34 7.11 1.07
C LEU A 27 -1.34 5.89 1.99
N LEU A 28 -2.47 5.16 2.08
CA LEU A 28 -2.55 3.94 2.87
C LEU A 28 -1.54 2.89 2.39
N ILE A 29 -1.44 2.66 1.08
CA ILE A 29 -0.47 1.71 0.55
C ILE A 29 0.98 2.18 0.77
N LEU A 30 1.25 3.49 0.70
CA LEU A 30 2.57 4.03 1.02
C LEU A 30 2.98 3.73 2.46
N HIS A 31 2.10 4.00 3.42
CA HIS A 31 2.39 3.77 4.82
C HIS A 31 2.51 2.28 5.17
N ILE A 32 1.70 1.41 4.56
CA ILE A 32 1.87 -0.05 4.67
C ILE A 32 3.28 -0.43 4.21
N LEU A 33 3.71 0.09 3.07
CA LEU A 33 5.04 -0.19 2.54
C LEU A 33 6.15 0.38 3.45
N ASP A 34 5.96 1.54 4.06
CA ASP A 34 6.93 2.10 5.00
C ASP A 34 7.16 1.19 6.23
N ILE A 35 6.09 0.61 6.78
CA ILE A 35 6.18 -0.33 7.91
C ILE A 35 6.82 -1.65 7.48
N VAL A 36 6.38 -2.22 6.35
CA VAL A 36 6.90 -3.51 5.86
C VAL A 36 8.37 -3.39 5.44
N MET A 37 8.81 -2.20 5.01
CA MET A 37 10.21 -1.91 4.64
C MET A 37 11.07 -1.41 5.81
N ALA A 38 10.51 -1.28 7.01
CA ALA A 38 11.28 -0.85 8.16
C ALA A 38 12.36 -1.89 8.50
N PRO A 39 13.59 -1.47 8.84
CA PRO A 39 14.67 -2.40 9.19
C PRO A 39 14.38 -3.15 10.51
N ARG A 40 13.46 -2.63 11.31
CA ARG A 40 12.98 -3.18 12.57
C ARG A 40 11.51 -2.82 12.71
N ILE A 41 10.74 -3.72 13.31
CA ILE A 41 9.31 -3.52 13.55
C ILE A 41 8.98 -4.05 14.94
N SER A 42 8.23 -3.27 15.68
CA SER A 42 7.69 -3.59 16.99
C SER A 42 6.36 -4.34 16.86
N ILE A 43 5.95 -5.01 17.94
CA ILE A 43 4.65 -5.69 17.99
C ILE A 43 3.50 -4.67 17.79
N SER A 44 3.60 -3.47 18.35
CA SER A 44 2.62 -2.40 18.12
C SER A 44 2.52 -2.00 16.65
N GLU A 45 3.66 -1.93 15.94
CA GLU A 45 3.66 -1.62 14.51
C GLU A 45 3.09 -2.77 13.68
N THR A 46 3.20 -4.03 14.11
CA THR A 46 2.52 -5.15 13.44
C THR A 46 1.00 -5.10 13.60
N ILE A 47 0.50 -4.66 14.75
CA ILE A 47 -0.94 -4.44 14.97
C ILE A 47 -1.43 -3.29 14.08
N LEU A 48 -0.67 -2.18 14.05
CA LEU A 48 -0.96 -1.06 13.17
C LEU A 48 -0.99 -1.49 11.69
N LEU A 49 0.00 -2.29 11.26
CA LEU A 49 0.06 -2.83 9.90
C LEU A 49 -1.20 -3.62 9.55
N GLN A 50 -1.70 -4.46 10.47
CA GLN A 50 -2.92 -5.23 10.25
C GLN A 50 -4.14 -4.33 10.01
N GLU A 51 -4.31 -3.30 10.84
CA GLU A 51 -5.42 -2.34 10.69
C GLU A 51 -5.32 -1.59 9.36
N MET A 52 -4.12 -1.12 9.01
CA MET A 52 -3.89 -0.38 7.77
C MET A 52 -4.18 -1.20 6.52
N ILE A 53 -3.81 -2.50 6.52
CA ILE A 53 -4.11 -3.42 5.42
C ILE A 53 -5.62 -3.62 5.27
N HIS A 54 -6.33 -3.78 6.40
CA HIS A 54 -7.78 -3.93 6.41
C HIS A 54 -8.49 -2.69 5.84
N GLU A 55 -8.12 -1.51 6.32
CA GLU A 55 -8.67 -0.25 5.84
C GLU A 55 -8.35 0.00 4.35
N HIS A 56 -7.13 -0.32 3.93
CA HIS A 56 -6.76 -0.26 2.51
C HIS A 56 -7.63 -1.19 1.64
N HIS A 57 -7.86 -2.44 2.06
CA HIS A 57 -8.68 -3.38 1.28
C HIS A 57 -10.15 -2.99 1.24
N LYS A 58 -10.72 -2.55 2.37
CA LYS A 58 -12.08 -2.00 2.41
C LYS A 58 -12.23 -0.84 1.43
N LEU A 59 -11.31 0.12 1.50
CA LEU A 59 -11.35 1.31 0.64
C LEU A 59 -11.16 0.94 -0.83
N PHE A 60 -10.27 0.00 -1.13
CA PHE A 60 -10.05 -0.50 -2.49
C PHE A 60 -11.32 -1.13 -3.07
N LEU A 61 -11.96 -2.05 -2.33
CA LEU A 61 -13.18 -2.71 -2.78
C LEU A 61 -14.36 -1.74 -2.85
N PHE A 62 -14.40 -0.73 -1.99
CA PHE A 62 -15.39 0.34 -2.08
C PHE A 62 -15.23 1.19 -3.36
N LEU A 63 -14.00 1.55 -3.72
CA LEU A 63 -13.72 2.37 -4.91
C LEU A 63 -13.75 1.57 -6.22
N PHE A 64 -13.54 0.25 -6.15
CA PHE A 64 -13.48 -0.65 -7.30
C PHE A 64 -14.31 -1.92 -7.05
N PRO A 65 -15.66 -1.80 -6.95
CA PRO A 65 -16.53 -2.93 -6.56
C PRO A 65 -16.51 -4.09 -7.56
N GLU A 66 -16.28 -3.81 -8.84
CA GLU A 66 -16.17 -4.81 -9.91
C GLU A 66 -14.82 -5.56 -9.92
N ARG A 67 -13.90 -5.22 -9.00
CA ARG A 67 -12.57 -5.83 -8.94
C ARG A 67 -12.39 -6.65 -7.68
N HIS A 68 -11.63 -7.72 -7.84
CA HIS A 68 -11.17 -8.53 -6.73
C HIS A 68 -9.80 -8.08 -6.26
N LEU A 69 -9.49 -8.37 -5.00
CA LEU A 69 -8.14 -8.25 -4.48
C LEU A 69 -7.21 -9.13 -5.32
N THR A 70 -6.14 -8.55 -5.84
CA THR A 70 -5.10 -9.37 -6.49
C THR A 70 -4.49 -10.34 -5.46
N PRO A 71 -3.96 -11.50 -5.89
CA PRO A 71 -3.32 -12.45 -4.97
C PRO A 71 -2.28 -11.78 -4.06
N LYS A 72 -1.56 -10.77 -4.55
CA LYS A 72 -0.59 -10.01 -3.76
C LYS A 72 -1.23 -9.20 -2.63
N GLN A 73 -2.37 -8.55 -2.88
CA GLN A 73 -3.07 -7.80 -1.82
C GLN A 73 -3.63 -8.79 -0.79
N HIS A 74 -4.19 -9.91 -1.27
CA HIS A 74 -4.65 -10.96 -0.38
C HIS A 74 -3.53 -11.48 0.55
N PHE A 75 -2.32 -11.71 0.01
CA PHE A 75 -1.19 -12.13 0.83
C PHE A 75 -0.76 -11.12 1.90
N LEU A 76 -0.98 -9.80 1.69
CA LEU A 76 -0.63 -8.78 2.69
C LEU A 76 -1.30 -9.04 4.05
N VAL A 77 -2.52 -9.59 4.06
CA VAL A 77 -3.26 -9.90 5.30
C VAL A 77 -2.48 -10.82 6.24
N HIS A 78 -1.59 -11.66 5.71
CA HIS A 78 -0.79 -12.57 6.51
C HIS A 78 0.51 -11.95 7.05
N TYR A 79 0.92 -10.78 6.56
CA TYR A 79 2.21 -10.17 6.90
C TYR A 79 2.38 -9.88 8.39
N PRO A 80 1.39 -9.29 9.10
CA PRO A 80 1.52 -9.06 10.54
C PRO A 80 1.89 -10.34 11.30
N ARG A 81 1.20 -11.45 11.00
CA ARG A 81 1.44 -12.75 11.62
C ARG A 81 2.83 -13.32 11.25
N VAL A 82 3.17 -13.30 9.97
CA VAL A 82 4.46 -13.81 9.47
C VAL A 82 5.64 -13.05 10.11
N ILE A 83 5.51 -11.73 10.27
CA ILE A 83 6.52 -10.88 10.91
C ILE A 83 6.68 -11.24 12.39
N ILE A 84 5.58 -11.51 13.12
CA ILE A 84 5.63 -11.90 14.54
C ILE A 84 6.30 -13.28 14.70
N GLU A 85 5.92 -14.25 13.87
CA GLU A 85 6.37 -15.64 14.01
C GLU A 85 7.81 -15.85 13.54
N LEU A 86 8.24 -15.15 12.48
CA LEU A 86 9.51 -15.43 11.80
C LEU A 86 10.47 -14.23 11.74
N GLY A 87 10.03 -13.05 12.19
CA GLY A 87 10.78 -11.80 12.07
C GLY A 87 10.70 -11.17 10.68
N ILE A 88 11.38 -10.04 10.49
CA ILE A 88 11.45 -9.33 9.20
C ILE A 88 12.39 -10.11 8.27
N PHE A 89 11.86 -10.74 7.23
CA PHE A 89 12.69 -11.30 6.17
C PHE A 89 13.07 -10.23 5.14
N VAL A 90 14.38 -9.99 5.04
CA VAL A 90 15.01 -9.14 4.03
C VAL A 90 14.65 -9.56 2.59
N TRP A 91 14.18 -10.79 2.34
CA TRP A 91 13.87 -11.32 1.01
C TRP A 91 12.50 -10.94 0.43
N TYR A 92 11.67 -10.17 1.15
CA TYR A 92 10.35 -9.79 0.63
C TYR A 92 10.43 -8.93 -0.65
N TYR A 93 11.61 -8.40 -1.03
CA TYR A 93 11.89 -7.57 -2.24
C TYR A 93 11.18 -8.05 -3.52
N ALA A 94 10.94 -9.36 -3.66
CA ALA A 94 10.25 -9.97 -4.80
C ALA A 94 8.75 -9.62 -4.90
N VAL A 95 8.04 -9.44 -3.78
CA VAL A 95 6.63 -9.00 -3.80
C VAL A 95 6.53 -7.54 -4.26
N TYR A 96 7.55 -6.72 -3.95
CA TYR A 96 7.60 -5.29 -4.26
C TYR A 96 7.79 -4.99 -5.76
N MET A 97 8.49 -5.84 -6.51
CA MET A 97 8.82 -5.57 -7.93
C MET A 97 7.62 -5.61 -8.89
N GLN A 98 6.46 -6.12 -8.47
CA GLN A 98 5.30 -6.24 -9.36
C GLN A 98 3.99 -5.61 -8.81
N TYR A 99 4.03 -4.93 -7.66
CA TYR A 99 2.85 -4.21 -7.14
C TYR A 99 2.78 -2.77 -7.69
N ILE A 100 3.93 -2.24 -8.10
CA ILE A 100 4.10 -0.89 -8.65
C ILE A 100 3.59 -0.77 -10.11
N SER A 101 3.34 -1.87 -10.80
CA SER A 101 2.85 -1.83 -12.19
C SER A 101 1.35 -1.53 -12.33
N VAL A 102 0.55 -1.55 -11.26
CA VAL A 102 -0.92 -1.59 -11.39
C VAL A 102 -1.69 -0.52 -10.60
N ILE A 103 -1.06 0.26 -9.72
CA ILE A 103 -1.80 1.25 -8.90
C ILE A 103 -1.41 2.70 -9.23
N PRO A 104 -0.12 3.06 -9.37
CA PRO A 104 0.25 4.45 -9.69
C PRO A 104 -0.21 4.87 -11.10
N ILE A 105 -0.12 3.96 -12.07
CA ILE A 105 -0.55 4.23 -13.45
C ILE A 105 -2.07 4.32 -13.54
N TYR A 106 -2.83 3.48 -12.81
CA TYR A 106 -4.30 3.46 -12.96
C TYR A 106 -4.98 4.64 -12.26
N ILE A 107 -4.45 5.11 -11.12
CA ILE A 107 -4.94 6.34 -10.46
C ILE A 107 -4.60 7.57 -11.30
N PHE A 108 -3.45 7.58 -11.99
CA PHE A 108 -3.01 8.71 -12.82
C PHE A 108 -3.63 8.72 -14.23
N VAL A 109 -3.93 7.55 -14.81
CA VAL A 109 -4.50 7.40 -16.17
C VAL A 109 -6.01 7.60 -16.20
N GLN A 110 -6.75 7.24 -15.15
CA GLN A 110 -8.22 7.39 -15.12
C GLN A 110 -8.69 8.84 -14.87
N ARG A 111 -7.79 9.84 -14.93
CA ARG A 111 -8.14 11.25 -14.70
C ARG A 111 -7.46 12.24 -15.66
N GLN A 112 -6.98 11.77 -16.80
CA GLN A 112 -6.63 12.63 -17.93
C GLN A 112 -7.74 12.73 -18.99
N PHE A 113 -8.93 12.16 -18.73
CA PHE A 113 -10.19 12.40 -19.47
C PHE A 113 -11.37 12.36 -18.52
#